data_AF-A0A959CHN5-F1
#
_entry.id   AF-A0A959CHN5-F1
#
_cell.length_a   1.000
_cell.length_b   1.000
_cell.length_c   1.000
_cell.angle_alpha   90.00
_cell.angle_beta   90.00
_cell.angle_gamma   90.00
#
_symmetry.space_group_name_H-M   'P 1'
#
loop_
_entity.id
_entity.type
_entity.pdbx_description
1 polymer ?
#
loop_
_entity_poly.entity_id
_entity_poly.type
_entity_poly.pdbx_seq_one_letter_code
_entity_poly.pdbx_strand_id
1 'polypeptide(L)' 'MFGLFKKDPVKKLEKEYLRLMEEAMRIQRSGDIKAYAAKVAEAEEIQQKIDALKEG' A
#
# COMPACT_ATOMS: atom_id res chain seq x y z
N MET A 1 -12.38 18.38 -20.89
CA MET A 1 -11.20 17.60 -21.35
C MET A 1 -10.03 17.95 -20.44
N PHE A 2 -9.30 16.95 -19.92
CA PHE A 2 -8.03 17.06 -19.18
C PHE A 2 -7.96 18.07 -18.02
N GLY A 3 -8.72 17.79 -16.96
CA GLY A 3 -8.42 18.29 -15.62
C GLY A 3 -7.18 17.60 -15.04
N LEU A 4 -6.02 18.01 -15.55
CA LEU A 4 -4.75 18.18 -14.86
C LEU A 4 -4.53 17.36 -13.57
N PHE A 5 -3.76 16.29 -13.74
CA PHE A 5 -2.83 15.64 -12.82
C PHE A 5 -2.39 16.43 -11.58
N LYS A 6 -3.29 16.69 -10.62
CA LYS A 6 -2.87 16.71 -9.23
C LYS A 6 -2.50 15.27 -8.92
N LYS A 7 -1.20 14.95 -9.01
CA LYS A 7 -0.63 13.74 -8.42
C LYS A 7 -0.95 13.85 -6.94
N ASP A 8 -2.08 13.29 -6.57
CA ASP A 8 -2.48 13.17 -5.19
C ASP A 8 -1.47 12.18 -4.57
N PRO A 9 -0.53 12.67 -3.72
CA PRO A 9 0.50 11.82 -3.14
C PRO A 9 -0.15 10.67 -2.36
N VAL A 10 -1.34 10.90 -1.80
CA VAL A 10 -2.16 9.88 -1.14
C VAL A 10 -2.58 8.81 -2.15
N LYS A 11 -3.13 9.16 -3.32
CA LYS A 11 -3.52 8.16 -4.33
C LYS A 11 -2.36 7.32 -4.84
N LYS A 12 -1.14 7.87 -4.85
CA LYS A 12 0.06 7.10 -5.21
C LYS A 12 0.35 6.04 -4.14
N LEU A 13 0.31 6.44 -2.88
CA LEU A 13 0.54 5.55 -1.75
C LEU A 13 -0.58 4.51 -1.61
N GLU A 14 -1.84 4.88 -1.85
CA GLU A 14 -2.98 3.94 -1.83
C GLU A 14 -2.79 2.84 -2.89
N LYS A 15 -2.32 3.18 -4.08
CA LYS A 15 -1.98 2.17 -5.12
C LYS A 15 -0.83 1.27 -4.69
N GLU A 16 0.18 1.82 -4.02
CA GLU A 16 1.32 1.06 -3.53
C GLU A 16 0.91 0.10 -2.40
N TYR A 17 0.10 0.57 -1.46
CA TYR A 17 -0.52 -0.24 -0.41
C TYR A 17 -1.31 -1.43 -1.00
N LEU A 18 -2.18 -1.17 -1.97
CA LEU A 18 -2.97 -2.22 -2.62
C LEU A 18 -2.08 -3.25 -3.32
N ARG A 19 -0.99 -2.81 -3.96
CA ARG A 19 -0.02 -3.71 -4.61
C ARG A 19 0.67 -4.62 -3.59
N LEU A 20 1.09 -4.06 -2.46
CA LEU A 20 1.72 -4.83 -1.38
C LEU A 20 0.74 -5.83 -0.75
N MET A 21 -0.51 -5.44 -0.55
CA MET A 21 -1.57 -6.35 -0.07
C MET A 21 -1.88 -7.47 -1.06
N GLU A 22 -1.86 -7.19 -2.37
CA GLU A 22 -2.03 -8.22 -3.39
C GLU A 22 -0.86 -9.23 -3.37
N GLU A 23 0.37 -8.74 -3.26
CA GLU A 23 1.55 -9.59 -3.08
C GLU A 23 1.43 -10.43 -1.79
N ALA A 24 1.03 -9.81 -0.67
CA ALA A 24 0.82 -10.49 0.60
C ALA A 24 -0.21 -11.62 0.47
N MET A 25 -1.35 -11.38 -0.20
CA MET A 25 -2.37 -12.41 -0.43
C MET A 25 -1.83 -13.60 -1.24
N ARG A 26 -0.98 -13.35 -2.24
CA ARG A 26 -0.35 -14.42 -3.03
C ARG A 26 0.61 -15.25 -2.16
N ILE A 27 1.41 -14.59 -1.32
CA ILE A 27 2.33 -15.24 -0.37
C ILE A 27 1.57 -16.04 0.70
N GLN A 28 0.45 -15.49 1.19
CA GLN A 28 -0.41 -16.19 2.15
C GLN A 28 -0.93 -17.50 1.56
N ARG A 29 -1.32 -17.50 0.27
CA ARG A 29 -1.78 -18.71 -0.44
C ARG A 29 -0.69 -19.75 -0.63
N SER A 30 0.58 -19.35 -0.70
CA SER A 30 1.71 -20.31 -0.71
C SER A 30 2.04 -20.85 0.69
N GLY A 31 1.44 -20.32 1.75
CA GLY A 31 1.65 -20.75 3.13
C GLY A 31 2.93 -20.20 3.77
N ASP A 32 3.62 -19.24 3.14
CA ASP A 32 4.81 -18.62 3.72
C ASP A 32 4.43 -17.49 4.67
N ILE A 33 4.16 -17.86 5.92
CA ILE A 33 3.70 -16.93 6.95
C ILE A 33 4.74 -15.85 7.26
N LYS A 34 6.04 -16.17 7.18
CA LYS A 34 7.11 -15.20 7.46
C LYS A 34 7.17 -14.14 6.37
N ALA A 35 7.18 -14.56 5.12
CA ALA A 35 7.16 -13.62 3.99
C ALA A 35 5.85 -12.82 3.94
N TYR A 36 4.72 -13.43 4.31
CA TYR A 36 3.44 -12.72 4.42
C TYR A 36 3.52 -11.62 5.47
N ALA A 37 4.00 -11.92 6.68
CA ALA A 37 4.11 -10.94 7.76
C ALA A 37 5.04 -9.77 7.37
N ALA A 38 6.17 -10.06 6.71
CA ALA A 38 7.06 -9.02 6.20
C ALA A 38 6.37 -8.12 5.17
N LYS A 39 5.63 -8.70 4.23
CA LYS A 39 4.92 -7.96 3.19
C LYS A 39 3.76 -7.13 3.74
N VAL A 40 3.08 -7.62 4.79
CA VAL A 40 2.06 -6.84 5.51
C VAL A 40 2.68 -5.67 6.26
N ALA A 41 3.81 -5.87 6.94
CA ALA A 41 4.53 -4.78 7.61
C ALA A 41 4.95 -3.67 6.64
N GLU A 42 5.44 -4.02 5.44
CA GLU A 42 5.72 -3.04 4.37
C GLU A 42 4.47 -2.23 4.01
N ALA A 43 3.29 -2.87 3.95
CA ALA A 43 2.04 -2.17 3.63
C ALA A 43 1.58 -1.26 4.78
N GLU A 44 1.74 -1.68 6.04
CA GLU A 44 1.43 -0.84 7.20
C GLU A 44 2.26 0.45 7.22
N GLU A 45 3.53 0.40 6.83
CA GLU A 45 4.35 1.61 6.69
C GLU A 45 3.79 2.58 5.63
N ILE A 46 3.22 2.06 4.54
CA ILE A 46 2.56 2.88 3.51
C ILE A 46 1.25 3.47 4.06
N GLN A 47 0.49 2.69 4.82
CA GLN A 47 -0.74 3.15 5.46
C GLN A 47 -0.45 4.31 6.43
N GLN A 48 0.58 4.20 7.26
CA GLN A 48 0.99 5.30 8.15
C GLN A 48 1.36 6.57 7.38
N LYS A 49 2.02 6.45 6.22
CA LYS A 49 2.32 7.60 5.35
C LYS A 49 1.06 8.22 4.76
N ILE A 50 0.05 7.40 4.42
CA ILE A 50 -1.25 7.87 3.94
C ILE A 50 -1.94 8.67 5.04
N ASP A 51 -1.99 8.12 6.27
CA ASP A 51 -2.67 8.74 7.40
C ASP A 51 -2.01 10.07 7.77
N ALA A 52 -0.67 10.12 7.82
CA ALA A 52 0.08 11.35 8.05
C ALA A 52 -0.16 12.45 6.99
N LEU A 53 -0.49 12.07 5.75
CA LEU A 53 -0.84 13.03 4.68
C LEU A 53 -2.32 13.43 4.70
N LYS A 54 -3.20 12.65 5.33
CA LYS A 54 -4.64 12.94 5.46
C LYS A 54 -4.97 13.76 6.70
N GLU A 55 -4.17 13.65 7.76
CA GLU A 55 -4.33 14.42 9.01
C GLU A 55 -3.68 15.81 8.96
N GLY A 56 -2.98 16.16 7.87
CA GLY A 56 -2.29 17.44 7.66
C GLY A 56 -3.07 18.48 6.87
#